data_AF-A0AAV7KAE5-F1
#
_entry.id   AF-A0AAV7KAE5-F1
#
_cell.length_a   1.000
_cell.length_b   1.000
_cell.length_c   1.000
_cell.angle_alpha   90.00
_cell.angle_beta   90.00
_cell.angle_gamma   90.00
#
_symmetry.space_group_name_H-M   'P 1'
#
loop_
_entity.id
_entity.type
_entity.pdbx_description
1 polymer ?
#
loop_
_entity_poly.entity_id
_entity_poly.type
_entity_poly.pdbx_seq_one_letter_code
_entity_poly.pdbx_strand_id
1 'polypeptide(L)'
;MKIREILNYVYGLLLEATPDDPLDSYKAALLSSNKQEYEKEARNFTQTHARHKTKRDVRIEILGGNPDIKNCYHGQFTCPLTLGLFREPVITIYGHTYEKEAIEEYLKTVANQDPFSFKSLTKEQLFPNYAVIEGIKEFRSKLSDL
;
A
#
# COMPACT_ATOMS: atom_id res chain seq x y z
N MET A 1 19.02 -6.31 29.38
CA MET A 1 18.26 -5.18 29.95
C MET A 1 17.53 -5.67 31.19
N LYS A 2 17.81 -5.11 32.37
CA LYS A 2 17.22 -5.55 33.65
C LYS A 2 15.89 -4.82 33.90
N ILE A 3 14.92 -5.48 34.54
CA ILE A 3 13.60 -4.89 34.86
C ILE A 3 13.70 -3.54 35.58
N ARG A 4 14.71 -3.37 36.44
CA ARG A 4 14.99 -2.11 37.13
C ARG A 4 15.31 -0.96 36.16
N GLU A 5 16.04 -1.24 35.09
CA GLU A 5 16.37 -0.23 34.08
C GLU A 5 15.09 0.21 33.35
N ILE A 6 14.23 -0.74 32.98
CA ILE A 6 12.92 -0.46 32.36
C ILE A 6 12.07 0.42 33.29
N LEU A 7 11.96 0.06 34.57
CA LEU A 7 11.15 0.82 35.52
C LEU A 7 11.71 2.23 35.76
N ASN A 8 13.02 2.42 35.72
CA ASN A 8 13.63 3.75 35.83
C ASN A 8 13.37 4.61 34.58
N TYR A 9 13.39 4.01 33.37
CA TYR A 9 13.00 4.71 32.15
C TYR A 9 11.53 5.11 32.17
N VAL A 10 10.65 4.19 32.58
CA VAL A 10 9.21 4.47 32.75
C VAL A 10 8.98 5.56 33.79
N TYR A 11 9.69 5.53 34.91
CA TYR A 11 9.59 6.56 35.95
C TYR A 11 10.12 7.92 35.48
N GLY A 12 11.23 7.96 34.72
CA GLY A 12 11.76 9.18 34.14
C GLY A 12 10.80 9.82 33.13
N LEU A 13 10.14 9.00 32.29
CA LEU A 13 9.10 9.46 31.37
C LEU A 13 7.89 10.08 32.09
N LEU A 14 7.57 9.64 33.31
CA LEU A 14 6.43 10.13 34.07
C LEU A 14 6.69 11.44 34.84
N LEU A 15 7.96 11.84 35.03
CA LEU A 15 8.33 13.01 35.84
C LEU A 15 8.89 14.19 35.04
N GLU A 16 9.63 13.94 33.95
CA GLU A 16 10.21 14.99 33.11
C GLU A 16 9.85 14.78 31.63
N ALA A 17 8.65 15.22 31.26
CA ALA A 17 8.15 15.22 29.90
C ALA A 17 9.04 16.06 28.96
N THR A 18 9.71 15.40 28.02
CA THR A 18 10.43 16.04 26.89
C THR A 18 9.51 16.08 25.66
N PRO A 19 9.82 16.84 24.58
CA PRO A 19 8.84 17.27 23.54
C PRO A 19 8.04 16.18 22.82
N ASP A 20 8.43 14.90 22.95
CA ASP A 20 7.74 13.72 22.42
C ASP A 20 6.76 13.08 23.42
N ASP A 21 6.39 13.79 24.51
CA ASP A 21 5.40 13.34 25.49
C ASP A 21 3.97 13.82 25.13
N PRO A 22 3.08 12.92 24.68
CA PRO A 22 1.75 13.27 24.17
C PRO A 22 0.75 13.72 25.24
N LEU A 23 1.13 13.74 26.53
CA LEU A 23 0.25 14.16 27.61
C LEU A 23 0.83 15.37 28.37
N ASP A 24 0.68 16.54 27.76
CA ASP A 24 0.93 17.85 28.37
C ASP A 24 0.15 17.97 29.71
N SER A 25 0.88 17.96 30.82
CA SER A 25 0.32 17.96 32.19
C SER A 25 -0.57 19.17 32.47
N TYR A 26 -0.28 20.32 31.85
CA TYR A 26 -1.13 21.49 31.91
C TYR A 26 -2.47 21.23 31.20
N LYS A 27 -2.43 20.67 29.99
CA LYS A 27 -3.66 20.30 29.25
C LYS A 27 -4.46 19.20 29.93
N ALA A 28 -3.78 18.22 30.55
CA ALA A 28 -4.43 17.17 31.33
C ALA A 28 -5.16 17.74 32.56
N ALA A 29 -4.55 18.70 33.25
CA ALA A 29 -5.21 19.45 34.32
C ALA A 29 -6.37 20.31 33.78
N LEU A 30 -6.18 20.97 32.65
CA LEU A 30 -7.18 21.84 32.00
C LEU A 30 -8.44 21.07 31.59
N LEU A 31 -8.30 19.82 31.11
CA LEU A 31 -9.44 18.96 30.82
C LEU A 31 -10.35 18.76 32.05
N SER A 32 -9.75 18.65 33.23
CA SER A 32 -10.46 18.44 34.49
C SER A 32 -11.04 19.73 35.07
N SER A 33 -10.34 20.86 34.92
CA SER A 33 -10.75 22.15 35.48
C SER A 33 -11.68 22.96 34.57
N ASN A 34 -11.40 23.04 33.27
CA ASN A 34 -12.16 23.80 32.28
C ASN A 34 -12.18 23.09 30.91
N LYS A 35 -13.15 22.20 30.75
CA LYS A 35 -13.33 21.41 29.53
C LYS A 35 -13.50 22.26 28.26
N GLN A 36 -14.20 23.39 28.33
CA GLN A 36 -14.45 24.22 27.13
C GLN A 36 -13.17 24.83 26.59
N GLU A 37 -12.30 25.30 27.49
CA GLU A 37 -11.01 25.90 27.13
C GLU A 37 -10.04 24.84 26.59
N TYR A 38 -10.00 23.66 27.22
CA TYR A 38 -9.28 22.51 26.69
C TYR A 38 -9.72 22.16 25.26
N GLU A 39 -11.03 22.06 25.00
CA GLU A 39 -11.54 21.72 23.67
C GLU A 39 -11.16 22.78 22.61
N LYS A 40 -11.16 24.06 22.99
CA LYS A 40 -10.74 25.15 22.11
C LYS A 40 -9.25 25.04 21.76
N GLU A 41 -8.41 24.80 22.76
CA GLU A 41 -6.96 24.66 22.58
C GLU A 41 -6.61 23.42 21.77
N ALA A 42 -7.26 22.28 22.06
CA ALA A 42 -7.09 21.04 21.31
C ALA A 42 -7.46 21.19 19.83
N ARG A 43 -8.54 21.94 19.52
CA ARG A 43 -8.92 22.26 18.13
C ARG A 43 -7.87 23.11 17.44
N ASN A 44 -7.37 24.16 18.08
CA ASN A 44 -6.33 25.02 17.52
C ASN A 44 -5.03 24.26 17.27
N PHE A 45 -4.64 23.39 18.22
CA PHE A 45 -3.46 22.54 18.09
C PHE A 45 -3.62 21.54 16.95
N THR A 46 -4.80 20.92 16.83
CA THR A 46 -5.12 20.01 15.73
C THR A 46 -5.09 20.74 14.38
N GLN A 47 -5.67 21.94 14.27
CA GLN A 47 -5.65 22.72 13.04
C GLN A 47 -4.24 23.15 12.60
N THR A 48 -3.34 23.38 13.54
CA THR A 48 -1.96 23.82 13.28
C THR A 48 -1.00 22.66 13.00
N HIS A 49 -1.16 21.52 13.69
CA HIS A 49 -0.19 20.41 13.66
C HIS A 49 -0.71 19.15 12.96
N ALA A 50 -2.02 18.93 12.88
CA ALA A 50 -2.53 17.77 12.17
C ALA A 50 -2.28 17.95 10.68
N ARG A 51 -1.80 16.88 10.03
CA ARG A 51 -1.62 16.84 8.58
C ARG A 51 -2.94 17.24 7.91
N HIS A 52 -2.90 18.25 7.03
CA HIS A 52 -4.05 18.66 6.21
C HIS A 52 -4.56 17.55 5.27
N LYS A 53 -3.76 16.50 5.10
CA LYS A 53 -4.10 15.31 4.31
C LYS A 53 -4.89 14.34 5.18
N THR A 54 -6.04 13.90 4.69
CA THR A 54 -6.82 12.86 5.36
C THR A 54 -6.03 11.55 5.42
N LYS A 55 -6.43 10.62 6.30
CA LYS A 55 -5.85 9.26 6.32
C LYS A 55 -5.86 8.61 4.93
N ARG A 56 -6.88 8.91 4.11
CA ARG A 56 -6.97 8.45 2.71
C ARG A 56 -5.89 9.11 1.87
N ASP A 57 -5.74 10.42 1.91
CA ASP A 57 -4.75 11.15 1.10
C ASP A 57 -3.30 10.76 1.43
N VAL A 58 -2.98 10.58 2.71
CA VAL A 58 -1.66 10.08 3.14
C VAL A 58 -1.42 8.67 2.63
N ARG A 59 -2.45 7.81 2.68
CA ARG A 59 -2.38 6.45 2.14
C ARG A 59 -2.19 6.44 0.62
N ILE A 60 -2.83 7.35 -0.11
CA ILE A 60 -2.68 7.53 -1.57
C ILE A 60 -1.24 7.91 -1.92
N GLU A 61 -0.69 8.88 -1.20
CA GLU A 61 0.67 9.38 -1.42
C GLU A 61 1.72 8.31 -1.13
N ILE A 62 1.65 7.64 0.02
CA ILE A 62 2.58 6.56 0.41
C ILE A 62 2.53 5.40 -0.60
N LEU A 63 1.34 5.08 -1.11
CA LEU A 63 1.14 3.95 -2.02
C LEU A 63 1.25 4.36 -3.49
N GLY A 64 1.47 5.62 -3.83
CA GLY A 64 1.56 6.09 -5.22
C GLY A 64 0.26 5.90 -6.03
N GLY A 65 -0.91 6.05 -5.41
CA GLY A 65 -2.22 5.92 -6.09
C GLY A 65 -3.37 5.55 -5.15
N ASN A 66 -4.61 5.58 -5.65
CA ASN A 66 -5.79 5.27 -4.83
C ASN A 66 -5.72 3.82 -4.27
N PRO A 67 -5.64 3.64 -2.94
CA PRO A 67 -5.53 2.32 -2.33
C PRO A 67 -6.75 1.42 -2.58
N ASP A 68 -7.92 2.02 -2.78
CA ASP A 68 -9.15 1.28 -3.06
C ASP A 68 -9.12 0.72 -4.50
N ILE A 69 -8.41 1.40 -5.42
CA ILE A 69 -8.10 0.88 -6.76
C ILE A 69 -6.97 -0.16 -6.68
N LYS A 70 -6.02 0.01 -5.75
CA LYS A 70 -4.89 -0.93 -5.56
C LYS A 70 -5.27 -2.28 -4.95
N ASN A 71 -6.32 -2.34 -4.13
CA ASN A 71 -6.79 -3.61 -3.53
C ASN A 71 -7.92 -4.30 -4.32
N CYS A 72 -8.51 -3.62 -5.31
CA CYS A 72 -9.46 -4.22 -6.26
C CYS A 72 -8.82 -4.67 -7.56
N TYR A 73 -7.48 -4.73 -7.64
CA TYR A 73 -6.79 -5.52 -8.66
C TYR A 73 -7.05 -6.99 -8.37
N HIS A 74 -8.25 -7.42 -8.74
CA HIS A 74 -8.71 -8.77 -8.77
C HIS A 74 -7.59 -9.60 -9.40
N GLY A 75 -7.00 -10.55 -8.65
CA GLY A 75 -5.76 -11.25 -9.03
C GLY A 75 -5.76 -11.84 -10.45
N GLN A 76 -6.95 -12.00 -11.02
CA GLN A 76 -7.20 -12.32 -12.44
C GLN A 76 -6.61 -11.32 -13.47
N PHE A 77 -6.34 -10.06 -13.12
CA PHE A 77 -5.77 -9.05 -14.03
C PHE A 77 -4.35 -8.60 -13.67
N THR A 78 -3.71 -9.28 -12.73
CA THR A 78 -2.34 -8.99 -12.31
C THR A 78 -1.36 -10.03 -12.84
N CYS A 79 -0.22 -9.58 -13.33
CA CYS A 79 0.86 -10.45 -13.76
C CYS A 79 1.53 -11.11 -12.55
N PRO A 80 1.75 -12.44 -12.55
CA PRO A 80 2.42 -13.13 -11.45
C PRO A 80 3.93 -12.83 -11.36
N LEU A 81 4.56 -12.33 -12.43
CA LEU A 81 5.98 -11.94 -12.43
C LEU A 81 6.20 -10.51 -11.94
N THR A 82 5.40 -9.54 -12.44
CA THR A 82 5.58 -8.11 -12.09
C THR A 82 4.76 -7.69 -10.89
N LEU A 83 3.77 -8.49 -10.49
CA LEU A 83 2.77 -8.19 -9.47
C LEU A 83 1.96 -6.90 -9.76
N GLY A 84 2.00 -6.43 -11.00
CA GLY A 84 1.27 -5.27 -11.50
C GLY A 84 0.11 -5.65 -12.41
N LEU A 85 -0.80 -4.71 -12.65
CA LEU A 85 -1.86 -4.85 -13.65
C LEU A 85 -1.24 -5.09 -15.04
N PHE A 86 -1.78 -6.03 -15.80
CA PHE A 86 -1.31 -6.28 -17.16
C PHE A 86 -1.44 -5.03 -18.06
N ARG A 87 -0.40 -4.78 -18.86
CA ARG A 87 -0.38 -3.79 -19.95
C ARG A 87 -0.47 -4.48 -21.30
N GLU A 88 0.40 -5.46 -21.52
CA GLU A 88 0.43 -6.31 -22.71
C GLU A 88 0.41 -7.79 -22.29
N PRO A 89 -0.77 -8.32 -21.88
CA PRO A 89 -0.88 -9.70 -21.42
C PRO A 89 -0.66 -10.68 -22.57
N VAL A 90 0.27 -11.61 -22.38
CA VAL A 90 0.52 -12.73 -23.28
C VAL A 90 0.23 -14.05 -22.58
N ILE A 91 -0.39 -14.98 -23.28
CA ILE A 91 -0.69 -16.33 -22.84
C ILE A 91 0.30 -17.32 -23.44
N THR A 92 0.79 -18.25 -22.63
CA THR A 92 1.62 -19.37 -23.08
C THR A 92 0.76 -20.49 -23.64
N ILE A 93 1.37 -21.42 -24.38
CA ILE A 93 0.69 -22.66 -24.84
C ILE A 93 0.16 -23.54 -23.69
N TYR A 94 0.57 -23.26 -22.46
CA TYR A 94 0.12 -23.96 -21.25
C TYR A 94 -1.02 -23.25 -20.53
N GLY A 95 -1.46 -22.09 -21.03
CA GLY A 95 -2.61 -21.35 -20.50
C GLY A 95 -2.28 -20.32 -19.42
N HIS A 96 -1.01 -20.11 -19.08
CA HIS A 96 -0.61 -19.08 -18.11
C HIS A 96 -0.44 -17.73 -18.79
N THR A 97 -0.87 -16.66 -18.11
CA THR A 97 -0.77 -15.30 -18.64
C THR A 97 0.28 -14.49 -17.88
N TYR A 98 1.13 -13.81 -18.63
CA TYR A 98 2.23 -12.99 -18.12
C TYR A 98 2.25 -11.62 -18.83
N GLU A 99 2.94 -10.66 -18.21
CA GLU A 99 3.31 -9.42 -18.88
C GLU A 99 4.39 -9.73 -19.91
N LYS A 100 4.22 -9.29 -21.15
CA LYS A 100 5.10 -9.63 -22.27
C LYS A 100 6.57 -9.34 -21.98
N GLU A 101 6.87 -8.13 -21.53
CA GLU A 101 8.24 -7.70 -21.23
C GLU A 101 8.87 -8.60 -20.16
N ALA A 102 8.11 -8.95 -19.12
CA ALA A 102 8.60 -9.75 -18.01
C ALA A 102 8.83 -11.21 -18.38
N ILE A 103 7.95 -11.83 -19.16
CA ILE A 103 8.15 -13.23 -19.59
C ILE A 103 9.27 -13.33 -20.63
N GLU A 104 9.40 -12.37 -21.54
CA GLU A 104 10.51 -12.35 -22.49
C GLU A 104 11.87 -12.19 -21.79
N GLU A 105 11.95 -11.34 -20.77
CA GLU A 105 13.15 -11.20 -19.94
C GLU A 105 13.45 -12.48 -19.15
N TYR A 106 12.45 -13.11 -18.56
CA TYR A 106 12.59 -14.38 -17.85
C TYR A 106 13.15 -15.48 -18.76
N LEU A 107 12.58 -15.65 -19.96
CA LEU A 107 13.04 -16.64 -20.93
C LEU A 107 14.50 -16.38 -21.35
N LYS A 108 14.89 -15.12 -21.47
CA LYS A 108 16.25 -14.72 -21.85
C LYS A 108 17.28 -14.90 -20.74
N THR A 109 16.91 -14.64 -19.48
CA THR A 109 17.87 -14.49 -18.36
C THR A 109 17.85 -15.65 -17.37
N VAL A 110 16.71 -16.33 -17.22
CA VAL A 110 16.52 -17.35 -16.19
C VAL A 110 16.48 -18.75 -16.81
N ALA A 111 15.50 -19.02 -17.67
CA ALA A 111 15.34 -20.34 -18.29
C ALA A 111 14.32 -20.32 -19.44
N ASN A 112 14.56 -21.16 -20.46
CA ASN A 112 13.63 -21.42 -21.57
C ASN A 112 12.47 -22.35 -21.15
N GLN A 113 11.76 -21.99 -20.08
CA GLN A 113 10.63 -22.76 -19.55
C GLN A 113 9.53 -21.82 -19.05
N ASP A 114 8.29 -22.32 -19.02
CA ASP A 114 7.16 -21.64 -18.40
C ASP A 114 7.37 -21.52 -16.88
N PRO A 115 7.32 -20.31 -16.29
CA PRO A 115 7.63 -20.09 -14.87
C PRO A 115 6.77 -20.88 -13.88
N PHE A 116 5.58 -21.32 -14.29
CA PHE A 116 4.64 -22.02 -13.41
C PHE A 116 4.69 -23.54 -13.60
N SER A 117 4.70 -23.99 -14.86
CA SER A 117 4.66 -25.43 -15.18
C SER A 117 6.03 -26.07 -15.37
N PHE A 118 7.09 -25.28 -15.46
CA PHE A 118 8.48 -25.73 -15.71
C PHE A 118 8.64 -26.54 -17.01
N LYS A 119 7.71 -26.34 -17.96
CA LYS A 119 7.76 -26.99 -19.28
C LYS A 119 8.48 -26.08 -20.27
N SER A 120 9.16 -26.66 -21.27
CA SER A 120 9.87 -25.92 -22.31
C SER A 120 8.97 -24.86 -22.96
N LEU A 121 9.46 -23.64 -23.04
CA LEU A 121 8.73 -22.50 -23.59
C LEU A 121 9.69 -21.62 -24.38
N THR A 122 9.31 -21.23 -25.60
CA THR A 122 10.04 -20.27 -26.41
C THR A 122 9.21 -18.98 -26.61
N LYS A 123 9.87 -17.90 -27.04
CA LYS A 123 9.22 -16.61 -27.27
C LYS A 123 8.12 -16.68 -28.34
N GLU A 124 8.25 -17.54 -29.32
CA GLU A 124 7.28 -17.75 -30.41
C GLU A 124 6.01 -18.44 -29.93
N GLN A 125 6.04 -19.03 -28.73
CA GLN A 125 4.90 -19.70 -28.08
C GLN A 125 4.15 -18.76 -27.13
N LEU A 126 4.39 -17.45 -27.24
CA LEU A 126 3.67 -16.39 -26.54
C LEU A 126 2.66 -15.74 -27.48
N PHE A 127 1.40 -15.71 -27.09
CA PHE A 127 0.31 -15.16 -27.88
C PHE A 127 -0.42 -14.06 -27.11
N PRO A 128 -0.93 -12.99 -27.74
CA PRO A 128 -1.73 -11.99 -27.04
C PRO A 128 -2.97 -12.62 -26.38
N ASN A 129 -3.21 -12.32 -25.10
CA ASN A 129 -4.40 -12.79 -24.41
C ASN A 129 -5.55 -11.77 -24.54
N TYR A 130 -6.27 -11.82 -25.66
CA TYR A 130 -7.38 -10.90 -25.95
C TYR A 130 -8.49 -10.92 -24.90
N ALA A 131 -8.77 -12.06 -24.26
CA ALA A 131 -9.79 -12.15 -23.21
C ALA A 131 -9.43 -11.29 -21.99
N VAL A 132 -8.15 -11.31 -21.59
CA VAL A 132 -7.64 -10.47 -20.50
C VAL A 132 -7.61 -8.99 -20.91
N ILE A 133 -7.24 -8.69 -22.16
CA ILE A 133 -7.27 -7.31 -22.69
C ILE A 133 -8.69 -6.73 -22.60
N GLU A 134 -9.69 -7.45 -23.10
CA GLU A 134 -11.09 -7.00 -23.06
C GLU A 134 -11.60 -6.88 -21.62
N GLY A 135 -11.27 -7.85 -20.74
CA GLY A 135 -11.65 -7.78 -19.33
C GLY A 135 -11.07 -6.57 -18.60
N ILE A 136 -9.83 -6.19 -18.91
CA ILE A 136 -9.19 -4.98 -18.36
C ILE A 136 -9.85 -3.70 -18.89
N LYS A 137 -10.22 -3.66 -20.18
CA LYS A 137 -10.94 -2.51 -20.75
C LYS A 137 -12.30 -2.32 -20.08
N GLU A 138 -13.08 -3.39 -19.93
CA GLU A 138 -14.39 -3.35 -19.28
C GLU A 138 -14.25 -2.93 -17.80
N PHE A 139 -13.26 -3.48 -17.10
CA PHE A 139 -12.95 -3.11 -15.72
C PHE A 139 -12.62 -1.63 -15.59
N ARG A 140 -11.79 -1.08 -16.48
CA ARG A 140 -11.44 0.35 -16.49
C ARG A 140 -12.65 1.24 -16.78
N SER A 141 -13.53 0.84 -17.69
CA SER A 141 -14.77 1.58 -17.98
C SER A 141 -15.66 1.69 -16.74
N LYS A 142 -15.87 0.59 -16.02
CA LYS A 142 -16.69 0.60 -14.80
C LYS A 142 -16.08 1.42 -13.67
N LEU A 143 -14.75 1.54 -13.63
CA LEU A 143 -14.06 2.40 -12.65
C LEU A 143 -14.19 3.89 -12.96
N SER A 144 -14.30 4.29 -14.23
CA SER A 144 -14.50 5.71 -14.58
C SER A 144 -15.93 6.21 -14.33
N ASP A 145 -16.88 5.29 -14.19
CA ASP A 145 -18.28 5.59 -13.92
C ASP A 145 -18.61 5.71 -12.41
N LEU A 146 -17.60 5.54 -11.54
CA LEU A 146 -17.63 5.63 -10.07
C LEU A 146 -16.98 6.92 -9.57
#